data_AF-A0A650CVT5-F1
#
_entry.id   AF-A0A650CVT5-F1
#
_cell.length_a   1.000
_cell.length_b   1.000
_cell.length_c   1.000
_cell.angle_alpha   90.00
_cell.angle_beta   90.00
_cell.angle_gamma   90.00
#
_symmetry.space_group_name_H-M   'P 1'
#
loop_
_entity.id
_entity.type
_entity.pdbx_description
1 polymer ?
#
loop_
_entity_poly.entity_id
_entity_poly.type
_entity_poly.pdbx_seq_one_letter_code
_entity_poly.pdbx_strand_id
1 'polypeptide(L)'
;MFLFSLFSLYSTISHQQFDSSISLEAGKFEVFNITVIYYSAHYCIQKIIEIEEVEKVFCNDTMIINQTEVLPNITAYLPAGTFLQKITCSEGFFYIAPCKLGHNTSSFIYNGTKDGLYVYYNISYALGSKYIFILYYNASGIPIKGCDIKCCCGKIEMKATYVLWKTNLINNESLPNFPGYTLATILTYNFSKAAQGEQRFHDILLGITSLGLSIIILILLLRPKMRMNDNEKKTL
;
A
#
# COMPACT_ATOMS: atom_id res chain seq x y z
N MET A 1 -3.05 -5.71 12.06
CA MET A 1 -2.19 -4.50 11.95
C MET A 1 -2.33 -3.98 10.54
N PHE A 2 -3.36 -3.18 10.29
CA PHE A 2 -3.59 -2.50 9.01
C PHE A 2 -3.38 -1.01 9.27
N LEU A 3 -2.41 -0.43 8.57
CA LEU A 3 -2.05 0.98 8.65
C LEU A 3 -2.34 1.59 7.28
N PHE A 4 -3.50 2.22 7.13
CA PHE A 4 -3.74 3.19 6.07
C PHE A 4 -4.67 4.28 6.58
N SER A 5 -4.08 5.37 7.06
CA SER A 5 -4.54 6.73 6.78
C SER A 5 -3.46 7.67 7.29
N LEU A 6 -2.86 8.45 6.38
CA LEU A 6 -2.57 9.87 6.57
C LEU A 6 -1.65 10.37 5.44
N PHE A 7 -2.12 11.45 4.80
CA PHE A 7 -1.45 12.38 3.88
C PHE A 7 -1.20 11.95 2.43
N SER A 8 -1.94 12.59 1.50
CA SER A 8 -1.36 13.75 0.80
C SER A 8 -2.44 14.66 0.21
N LEU A 9 -2.30 15.96 0.45
CA LEU A 9 -3.20 17.02 0.03
C LEU A 9 -2.47 17.81 -1.05
N TYR A 10 -2.72 17.50 -2.33
CA TYR A 10 -2.35 18.38 -3.45
C TYR A 10 -3.41 18.28 -4.56
N SER A 11 -4.19 19.35 -4.68
CA SER A 11 -5.16 19.56 -5.74
C SER A 11 -4.49 20.26 -6.92
N THR A 12 -4.46 19.60 -8.07
CA THR A 12 -4.43 20.31 -9.37
C THR A 12 -5.73 19.97 -10.09
N ILE A 13 -6.61 20.97 -10.21
CA ILE A 13 -7.89 20.88 -10.92
C ILE A 13 -7.58 20.86 -12.41
N SER A 14 -7.88 19.74 -13.08
CA SER A 14 -8.16 19.76 -14.52
C SER A 14 -9.54 19.17 -14.71
N HIS A 15 -10.50 20.02 -15.06
CA HIS A 15 -11.80 19.59 -15.57
C HIS A 15 -11.55 19.02 -16.96
N GLN A 16 -11.57 17.70 -17.07
CA GLN A 16 -11.66 17.03 -18.36
C GLN A 16 -12.85 16.08 -18.28
N GLN A 17 -14.01 16.60 -18.70
CA GLN A 17 -15.19 15.79 -19.00
C GLN A 17 -14.81 14.82 -20.13
N PHE A 18 -14.85 13.54 -19.84
CA PHE A 18 -14.77 12.49 -20.86
C PHE A 18 -15.97 11.57 -20.70
N ASP A 19 -16.91 11.72 -21.62
CA ASP A 19 -18.05 10.83 -21.83
C ASP A 19 -17.57 9.48 -22.36
N SER A 20 -17.70 8.43 -21.53
CA SER A 20 -18.11 7.06 -21.89
C SER A 20 -18.03 6.10 -20.68
N SER A 21 -18.32 6.56 -19.46
CA SER A 21 -18.04 5.81 -18.23
C SER A 21 -19.29 5.16 -17.65
N ILE A 22 -19.13 3.96 -17.10
CA ILE A 22 -20.06 3.41 -16.09
C ILE A 22 -20.33 4.54 -15.09
N SER A 23 -21.60 4.95 -14.99
CA SER A 23 -22.01 5.96 -14.02
C SER A 23 -21.95 5.33 -12.64
N LEU A 24 -20.95 5.70 -11.85
CA LEU A 24 -20.92 5.34 -10.44
C LEU A 24 -22.09 6.03 -9.74
N GLU A 25 -22.88 5.24 -9.02
CA GLU A 25 -24.07 5.68 -8.30
C GLU A 25 -24.14 4.93 -6.96
N ALA A 26 -25.03 5.38 -6.07
CA ALA A 26 -25.23 4.70 -4.79
C ALA A 26 -25.66 3.24 -5.00
N GLY A 27 -25.09 2.34 -4.21
CA GLY A 27 -25.31 0.89 -4.28
C GLY A 27 -24.41 0.16 -5.29
N LYS A 28 -23.50 0.85 -6.00
CA LYS A 28 -22.46 0.18 -6.80
C LYS A 28 -21.42 -0.46 -5.89
N PHE A 29 -20.98 -1.67 -6.21
CA PHE A 29 -20.04 -2.41 -5.36
C PHE A 29 -19.04 -3.28 -6.12
N GLU A 30 -17.95 -3.58 -5.43
CA GLU A 30 -16.96 -4.59 -5.76
C GLU A 30 -16.72 -5.47 -4.52
N VAL A 31 -16.60 -6.78 -4.72
CA VAL A 31 -16.29 -7.73 -3.65
C VAL A 31 -15.06 -8.53 -4.04
N PHE A 32 -14.03 -8.51 -3.21
CA PHE A 32 -12.78 -9.24 -3.43
C PHE A 32 -12.62 -10.39 -2.46
N ASN A 33 -12.19 -11.54 -2.99
CA ASN A 33 -11.63 -12.62 -2.22
C ASN A 33 -10.13 -12.39 -2.06
N ILE A 34 -9.70 -12.15 -0.83
CA ILE A 34 -8.31 -11.86 -0.49
C ILE A 34 -7.70 -13.04 0.26
N THR A 35 -6.52 -13.44 -0.17
CA THR A 35 -5.67 -14.39 0.57
C THR A 35 -4.41 -13.70 0.99
N VAL A 36 -4.21 -13.54 2.30
CA VAL A 36 -3.01 -12.96 2.90
C VAL A 36 -2.13 -14.07 3.44
N ILE A 37 -0.87 -14.08 3.03
CA ILE A 37 0.16 -14.98 3.55
C ILE A 37 1.18 -14.13 4.29
N TYR A 38 1.33 -14.40 5.58
CA TYR A 38 2.39 -13.81 6.41
C TYR A 38 3.57 -14.77 6.47
N TYR A 39 4.70 -14.31 5.96
CA TYR A 39 5.99 -15.01 5.95
C TYR A 39 6.75 -14.67 7.24
N SER A 40 6.22 -15.13 8.38
CA SER A 40 6.91 -15.05 9.68
C SER A 40 7.64 -16.36 10.00
N ALA A 41 8.22 -16.51 11.20
CA ALA A 41 8.80 -17.79 11.64
C ALA A 41 7.81 -18.97 11.55
N HIS A 42 6.51 -18.68 11.60
CA HIS A 42 5.43 -19.58 11.24
C HIS A 42 4.59 -18.98 10.10
N TYR A 43 4.30 -19.78 9.08
CA TYR A 43 3.39 -19.36 8.01
C TYR A 43 1.98 -19.18 8.58
N CYS A 44 1.39 -18.00 8.37
CA CYS A 44 0.00 -17.74 8.69
C CYS A 44 -0.74 -17.36 7.41
N ILE A 45 -1.88 -18.02 7.16
CA ILE A 45 -2.76 -17.74 6.03
C ILE A 45 -4.08 -17.20 6.55
N GLN A 46 -4.45 -16.02 6.08
CA GLN A 46 -5.71 -15.39 6.40
C GLN A 46 -6.54 -15.22 5.12
N LYS A 47 -7.83 -15.58 5.19
CA LYS A 47 -8.80 -15.25 4.16
C LYS A 47 -9.59 -14.04 4.62
N ILE A 48 -9.78 -13.09 3.71
CA ILE A 48 -10.56 -11.88 3.91
C ILE A 48 -11.49 -11.76 2.71
N ILE A 49 -12.74 -11.36 2.94
CA ILE A 49 -13.63 -10.89 1.89
C ILE A 49 -13.76 -9.38 2.10
N GLU A 50 -13.28 -8.61 1.15
CA GLU A 50 -13.39 -7.16 1.17
C GLU A 50 -14.59 -6.75 0.31
N ILE A 51 -15.47 -5.96 0.88
CA ILE A 51 -16.66 -5.42 0.23
C ILE A 51 -16.47 -3.91 0.17
N GLU A 52 -16.47 -3.34 -1.02
CA GLU A 52 -16.43 -1.90 -1.24
C GLU A 52 -17.75 -1.49 -1.89
N GLU A 53 -18.51 -0.60 -1.24
CA GLU A 53 -19.83 -0.15 -1.70
C GLU A 53 -19.87 1.39 -1.76
N VAL A 54 -20.31 1.93 -2.89
CA VAL A 54 -20.59 3.36 -3.05
C VAL A 54 -21.86 3.69 -2.29
N GLU A 55 -21.76 4.38 -1.15
CA GLU A 55 -22.93 4.80 -0.38
C GLU A 55 -23.61 6.03 -1.00
N LYS A 56 -22.80 6.96 -1.50
CA LYS A 56 -23.28 8.24 -1.98
C LYS A 56 -22.34 8.86 -3.00
N VAL A 57 -22.92 9.51 -4.00
CA VAL A 57 -22.21 10.34 -4.98
C VAL A 57 -22.68 11.78 -4.85
N PHE A 58 -21.74 12.72 -4.87
CA PHE A 58 -22.00 14.16 -4.76
C PHE A 58 -21.80 14.86 -6.10
N CYS A 59 -22.45 16.01 -6.29
CA CYS A 59 -22.38 16.80 -7.52
C CYS A 59 -20.99 17.41 -7.85
N ASN A 60 -20.02 17.27 -6.94
CA ASN A 60 -18.64 17.75 -7.10
C ASN A 60 -17.67 16.61 -7.48
N ASP A 61 -18.17 15.53 -8.08
CA ASP A 61 -17.40 14.35 -8.50
C ASP A 61 -16.65 13.63 -7.37
N THR A 62 -17.22 13.68 -6.15
CA THR A 62 -16.77 12.89 -5.01
C THR A 62 -17.80 11.86 -4.61
N MET A 63 -17.34 10.80 -3.95
CA MET A 63 -18.19 9.74 -3.43
C MET A 63 -17.75 9.25 -2.07
N ILE A 64 -18.73 8.78 -1.29
CA ILE A 64 -18.52 8.04 -0.05
C ILE A 64 -18.54 6.55 -0.36
N ILE A 65 -17.55 5.85 0.16
CA ILE A 65 -17.42 4.40 0.05
C ILE A 65 -17.47 3.81 1.45
N ASN A 66 -18.25 2.75 1.58
CA ASN A 66 -18.24 1.89 2.73
C ASN A 66 -17.44 0.63 2.42
N GLN A 67 -16.41 0.38 3.20
CA GLN A 67 -15.57 -0.78 3.10
C GLN A 67 -15.81 -1.68 4.29
N THR A 68 -16.22 -2.93 4.04
CA THR A 68 -16.41 -3.94 5.08
C THR A 68 -15.50 -5.12 4.81
N GLU A 69 -14.71 -5.51 5.81
CA GLU A 69 -13.90 -6.72 5.74
C GLU A 69 -14.57 -7.84 6.53
N VAL A 70 -14.85 -8.94 5.85
CA VAL A 70 -15.30 -10.19 6.47
C VAL A 70 -14.09 -11.12 6.61
N LEU A 71 -14.00 -11.80 7.75
CA LEU A 71 -12.94 -12.75 8.12
C LEU A 71 -13.54 -14.16 8.22
N PRO A 72 -13.68 -14.90 7.11
CA PRO A 72 -14.30 -16.23 7.09
C PRO A 72 -13.65 -17.23 8.05
N ASN A 73 -12.33 -17.12 8.25
CA ASN A 73 -11.58 -18.06 9.09
C ASN A 73 -12.02 -18.05 10.57
N ILE A 74 -12.63 -16.95 11.04
CA ILE A 74 -13.08 -16.79 12.43
C ILE A 74 -14.55 -16.36 12.51
N THR A 75 -15.29 -16.42 11.40
CA THR A 75 -16.70 -16.02 11.30
C THR A 75 -16.97 -14.64 11.90
N ALA A 76 -16.12 -13.68 11.59
CA ALA A 76 -16.22 -12.30 12.09
C ALA A 76 -16.15 -11.27 10.96
N TYR A 77 -16.58 -10.04 11.21
CA TYR A 77 -16.35 -8.90 10.31
C TYR A 77 -15.68 -7.75 11.07
N LEU A 78 -14.80 -7.02 10.42
CA LEU A 78 -14.25 -5.79 10.98
C LEU A 78 -15.30 -4.67 10.92
N PRO A 79 -15.28 -3.70 11.86
CA PRO A 79 -16.12 -2.51 11.75
C PRO A 79 -15.95 -1.88 10.36
N ALA A 80 -17.06 -1.52 9.73
CA ALA A 80 -17.03 -0.92 8.41
C ALA A 80 -16.31 0.43 8.45
N GLY A 81 -15.41 0.65 7.49
CA GLY A 81 -14.67 1.89 7.30
C GLY A 81 -15.33 2.74 6.22
N THR A 82 -15.49 4.03 6.49
CA THR A 82 -16.06 4.96 5.51
C THR A 82 -14.98 5.89 4.96
N PHE A 83 -14.90 6.00 3.63
CA PHE A 83 -13.89 6.79 2.93
C PHE A 83 -14.56 7.80 2.00
N LEU A 84 -14.01 9.01 1.93
CA LEU A 84 -14.39 10.01 0.93
C LEU A 84 -13.30 10.06 -0.15
N GLN A 85 -13.67 9.83 -1.41
CA GLN A 85 -12.73 9.94 -2.53
C GLN A 85 -13.34 10.61 -3.75
N LYS A 86 -12.51 11.01 -4.70
CA LYS A 86 -12.97 11.44 -6.03
C LYS A 86 -13.37 10.23 -6.86
N ILE A 87 -14.42 10.36 -7.67
CA ILE A 87 -14.92 9.31 -8.57
C ILE A 87 -13.83 8.82 -9.53
N THR A 88 -12.90 9.70 -9.90
CA THR A 88 -11.79 9.41 -10.83
C THR A 88 -10.55 8.81 -10.16
N CYS A 89 -10.55 8.65 -8.83
CA CYS A 89 -9.41 8.17 -8.07
C CYS A 89 -9.70 6.77 -7.53
N SER A 90 -8.72 5.87 -7.60
CA SER A 90 -8.80 4.52 -7.06
C SER A 90 -8.01 4.49 -5.74
N GLU A 91 -8.60 4.94 -4.64
CA GLU A 91 -7.94 4.88 -3.32
C GLU A 91 -8.61 3.88 -2.37
N GLY A 92 -9.93 3.95 -2.21
CA GLY A 92 -10.75 3.01 -1.42
C GLY A 92 -11.87 2.31 -2.21
N PHE A 93 -12.11 2.72 -3.46
CA PHE A 93 -12.89 1.93 -4.44
C PHE A 93 -12.01 1.76 -5.65
N PHE A 94 -11.60 0.53 -5.95
CA PHE A 94 -10.46 0.32 -6.85
C PHE A 94 -10.74 0.60 -8.34
N TYR A 95 -11.99 0.85 -8.72
CA TYR A 95 -12.39 1.22 -10.09
C TYR A 95 -11.60 2.41 -10.67
N ILE A 96 -11.25 2.30 -11.95
CA ILE A 96 -10.70 3.38 -12.77
C ILE A 96 -11.63 3.63 -13.95
N ALA A 97 -12.06 4.86 -14.18
CA ALA A 97 -12.90 5.18 -15.34
C ALA A 97 -12.23 4.70 -16.66
N PRO A 98 -12.97 4.04 -17.59
CA PRO A 98 -12.40 3.50 -18.83
C PRO A 98 -11.59 4.51 -19.64
N CYS A 99 -12.01 5.77 -19.68
CA CYS A 99 -11.31 6.86 -20.37
C CYS A 99 -9.95 7.24 -19.75
N LYS A 100 -9.61 6.70 -18.58
CA LYS A 100 -8.33 6.89 -17.88
C LYS A 100 -7.43 5.65 -17.92
N LEU A 101 -7.91 4.53 -18.45
CA LEU A 101 -7.09 3.33 -18.64
C LEU A 101 -5.93 3.61 -19.61
N GLY A 102 -4.80 2.97 -19.38
CA GLY A 102 -3.58 3.17 -20.18
C GLY A 102 -2.78 4.43 -19.80
N HIS A 103 -3.23 5.18 -18.80
CA HIS A 103 -2.56 6.39 -18.30
C HIS A 103 -2.31 6.29 -16.80
N ASN A 104 -1.23 6.91 -16.32
CA ASN A 104 -0.98 7.05 -14.88
C ASN A 104 -2.14 7.78 -14.20
N THR A 105 -2.48 7.34 -13.00
CA THR A 105 -3.44 8.03 -12.12
C THR A 105 -2.67 8.75 -11.00
N SER A 106 -3.38 9.44 -10.12
CA SER A 106 -2.76 10.05 -8.92
C SER A 106 -2.09 9.00 -8.02
N SER A 107 -2.64 7.79 -7.99
CA SER A 107 -2.29 6.76 -7.00
C SER A 107 -1.57 5.57 -7.64
N PHE A 108 -1.63 5.40 -8.96
CA PHE A 108 -1.01 4.27 -9.67
C PHE A 108 -0.26 4.66 -10.94
N ILE A 109 0.84 3.95 -11.18
CA ILE A 109 1.64 4.02 -12.40
C ILE A 109 1.16 2.91 -13.34
N TYR A 110 0.84 3.27 -14.59
CA TYR A 110 0.51 2.32 -15.64
C TYR A 110 1.77 1.58 -16.11
N ASN A 111 1.69 0.26 -16.18
CA ASN A 111 2.80 -0.64 -16.50
C ASN A 111 2.48 -1.54 -17.71
N GLY A 112 1.83 -0.97 -18.71
CA GLY A 112 1.48 -1.67 -19.93
C GLY A 112 0.26 -2.59 -19.80
N THR A 113 -0.05 -3.26 -20.90
CA THR A 113 -1.16 -4.21 -20.99
C THR A 113 -0.59 -5.62 -21.14
N LYS A 114 -1.06 -6.54 -20.30
CA LYS A 114 -0.62 -7.94 -20.30
C LYS A 114 -1.84 -8.85 -20.29
N ASP A 115 -1.87 -9.80 -21.22
CA ASP A 115 -2.98 -10.77 -21.37
C ASP A 115 -4.36 -10.09 -21.47
N GLY A 116 -4.43 -8.95 -22.16
CA GLY A 116 -5.66 -8.15 -22.32
C GLY A 116 -6.04 -7.30 -21.10
N LEU A 117 -5.20 -7.23 -20.07
CA LEU A 117 -5.46 -6.47 -18.83
C LEU A 117 -4.49 -5.30 -18.70
N TYR A 118 -5.01 -4.15 -18.29
CA TYR A 118 -4.21 -2.98 -17.97
C TYR A 118 -3.56 -3.17 -16.60
N VAL A 119 -2.23 -3.15 -16.55
CA VAL A 119 -1.48 -3.40 -15.32
C VAL A 119 -1.10 -2.08 -14.70
N TYR A 120 -1.38 -1.93 -13.42
CA TYR A 120 -1.08 -0.74 -12.64
C TYR A 120 -0.32 -1.13 -11.38
N TYR A 121 0.59 -0.28 -10.93
CA TYR A 121 1.27 -0.50 -9.65
C TYR A 121 1.50 0.78 -8.87
N ASN A 122 1.57 0.64 -7.55
CA ASN A 122 1.98 1.66 -6.60
C ASN A 122 3.12 1.08 -5.75
N ILE A 123 4.09 1.93 -5.42
CA ILE A 123 5.12 1.61 -4.44
C ILE A 123 5.02 2.64 -3.33
N SER A 124 4.84 2.18 -2.11
CA SER A 124 4.82 3.02 -0.92
C SER A 124 5.78 2.49 0.14
N TYR A 125 6.09 3.32 1.13
CA TYR A 125 7.01 3.00 2.21
C TYR A 125 6.36 3.39 3.54
N ALA A 126 6.28 2.44 4.47
CA ALA A 126 5.73 2.67 5.80
C ALA A 126 6.47 1.81 6.81
N LEU A 127 6.83 2.39 7.96
CA LEU A 127 7.47 1.69 9.10
C LEU A 127 8.65 0.80 8.66
N GLY A 128 9.62 1.38 7.94
CA GLY A 128 10.81 0.67 7.46
C GLY A 128 10.56 -0.39 6.38
N SER A 129 9.31 -0.57 5.96
CA SER A 129 8.91 -1.57 4.98
C SER A 129 8.54 -0.94 3.64
N LYS A 130 8.86 -1.64 2.56
CA LYS A 130 8.44 -1.31 1.19
C LYS A 130 7.17 -2.10 0.86
N TYR A 131 6.15 -1.43 0.37
CA TYR A 131 4.92 -2.03 -0.12
C TYR A 131 4.87 -1.89 -1.63
N ILE A 132 4.47 -2.96 -2.31
CA ILE A 132 4.30 -3.00 -3.77
C ILE A 132 2.91 -3.51 -4.03
N PHE A 133 2.03 -2.60 -4.43
CA PHE A 133 0.66 -2.92 -4.77
C PHE A 133 0.49 -2.93 -6.28
N ILE A 134 -0.11 -4.00 -6.81
CA ILE A 134 -0.29 -4.22 -8.24
C ILE A 134 -1.75 -4.60 -8.49
N LEU A 135 -2.41 -3.92 -9.42
CA LEU A 135 -3.78 -4.18 -9.82
C LEU A 135 -3.85 -4.45 -11.33
N TYR A 136 -4.78 -5.32 -11.73
CA TYR A 136 -5.01 -5.71 -13.12
C TYR A 136 -6.46 -5.39 -13.49
N TYR A 137 -6.62 -4.48 -14.44
CA TYR A 137 -7.93 -3.96 -14.84
C TYR A 137 -8.38 -4.54 -16.18
N ASN A 138 -9.67 -4.82 -16.30
CA ASN A 138 -10.29 -5.09 -17.60
C ASN A 138 -10.55 -3.78 -18.38
N ALA A 139 -11.04 -3.89 -19.61
CA ALA A 139 -11.35 -2.73 -20.46
C ALA A 139 -12.48 -1.84 -19.92
N SER A 140 -13.29 -2.34 -19.00
CA SER A 140 -14.36 -1.58 -18.34
C SER A 140 -13.88 -0.83 -17.10
N GLY A 141 -12.58 -0.88 -16.78
CA GLY A 141 -12.05 -0.14 -15.64
C GLY A 141 -12.19 -0.87 -14.30
N ILE A 142 -12.58 -2.15 -14.34
CA ILE A 142 -12.81 -2.95 -13.15
C ILE A 142 -11.56 -3.78 -12.85
N PRO A 143 -11.00 -3.69 -11.64
CA PRO A 143 -9.89 -4.53 -11.20
C PRO A 143 -10.38 -5.97 -11.02
N ILE A 144 -9.78 -6.91 -11.75
CA ILE A 144 -10.18 -8.32 -11.69
C ILE A 144 -9.28 -9.15 -10.77
N LYS A 145 -8.04 -8.69 -10.54
CA LYS A 145 -7.10 -9.30 -9.61
C LYS A 145 -6.03 -8.31 -9.20
N GLY A 146 -5.36 -8.61 -8.09
CA GLY A 146 -4.30 -7.78 -7.56
C GLY A 146 -3.35 -8.52 -6.64
N CYS A 147 -2.27 -7.84 -6.27
CA CYS A 147 -1.31 -8.33 -5.30
C CYS A 147 -0.73 -7.16 -4.51
N ASP A 148 -0.72 -7.27 -3.19
CA ASP A 148 0.08 -6.41 -2.30
C ASP A 148 1.24 -7.24 -1.74
N ILE A 149 2.44 -6.68 -1.75
CA ILE A 149 3.66 -7.32 -1.28
C ILE A 149 4.36 -6.38 -0.32
N LYS A 150 4.51 -6.82 0.93
CA LYS A 150 5.34 -6.15 1.92
C LYS A 150 6.73 -6.78 1.95
N CYS A 151 7.74 -5.95 1.75
CA CYS A 151 9.14 -6.31 1.86
C CYS A 151 9.82 -5.53 2.99
N CYS A 152 10.58 -6.22 3.83
CA CYS A 152 11.45 -5.63 4.86
C CYS A 152 12.85 -6.24 4.74
N CYS A 153 13.89 -5.43 4.78
CA CYS A 153 15.29 -5.88 4.69
C CYS A 153 15.57 -6.83 3.49
N GLY A 154 14.93 -6.59 2.35
CA GLY A 154 15.07 -7.40 1.13
C GLY A 154 14.33 -8.75 1.14
N LYS A 155 13.55 -9.05 2.19
CA LYS A 155 12.73 -10.27 2.30
C LYS A 155 11.25 -9.94 2.22
N ILE A 156 10.47 -10.83 1.63
CA ILE A 156 8.99 -10.73 1.63
C ILE A 156 8.50 -11.16 3.01
N GLU A 157 7.74 -10.29 3.67
CA GLU A 157 7.11 -10.57 4.97
C GLU A 157 5.62 -10.86 4.83
N MET A 158 4.98 -10.29 3.80
CA MET A 158 3.55 -10.49 3.56
C MET A 158 3.26 -10.43 2.06
N LYS A 159 2.33 -11.28 1.62
CA LYS A 159 1.73 -11.22 0.30
C LYS A 159 0.23 -11.36 0.41
N ALA A 160 -0.52 -10.35 -0.01
CA ALA A 160 -1.96 -10.42 -0.18
C ALA A 160 -2.28 -10.56 -1.67
N THR A 161 -3.14 -11.51 -2.03
CA THR A 161 -3.62 -11.68 -3.41
C THR A 161 -5.12 -11.40 -3.42
N TYR A 162 -5.54 -10.51 -4.31
CA TYR A 162 -6.91 -10.05 -4.49
C TYR A 162 -7.47 -10.70 -5.74
N VAL A 163 -8.69 -11.21 -5.68
CA VAL A 163 -9.42 -11.74 -6.84
C VAL A 163 -10.83 -11.20 -6.76
N LEU A 164 -11.28 -10.51 -7.81
CA LEU A 164 -12.67 -10.03 -7.88
C LEU A 164 -13.60 -11.24 -7.83
N TRP A 165 -14.53 -11.20 -6.89
CA TRP A 165 -15.53 -12.24 -6.69
C TRP A 165 -16.88 -11.84 -7.26
N LYS A 166 -17.35 -10.63 -6.94
CA LYS A 166 -18.65 -10.11 -7.37
C LYS A 166 -18.59 -8.62 -7.63
N THR A 167 -19.42 -8.13 -8.55
CA THR A 167 -19.61 -6.69 -8.79
C THR A 167 -20.91 -6.43 -9.54
N ASN A 168 -21.55 -5.30 -9.27
CA ASN A 168 -22.70 -4.82 -10.04
C ASN A 168 -22.38 -3.63 -10.97
N LEU A 169 -21.10 -3.38 -11.24
CA LEU A 169 -20.65 -2.32 -12.15
C LEU A 169 -20.97 -2.65 -13.62
N ILE A 170 -20.84 -3.93 -14.00
CA ILE A 170 -21.13 -4.43 -15.35
C ILE A 170 -22.19 -5.55 -15.36
N ASN A 171 -22.39 -6.21 -14.22
CA ASN A 171 -23.35 -7.29 -14.07
C ASN A 171 -24.49 -6.83 -13.16
N ASN A 172 -25.65 -7.47 -13.20
CA ASN A 172 -26.74 -7.17 -12.26
C ASN A 172 -26.65 -8.10 -11.03
N GLU A 173 -25.52 -8.05 -10.34
CA GLU A 173 -25.27 -8.88 -9.16
C GLU A 173 -25.77 -8.21 -7.88
N SER A 174 -26.12 -9.03 -6.89
CA SER A 174 -26.44 -8.57 -5.53
C SER A 174 -25.27 -8.77 -4.58
N LEU A 175 -25.20 -7.91 -3.57
CA LEU A 175 -24.24 -8.05 -2.48
C LEU A 175 -24.41 -9.42 -1.79
N PRO A 176 -23.31 -10.11 -1.46
CA PRO A 176 -23.37 -11.35 -0.69
C PRO A 176 -23.86 -11.07 0.75
N ASN A 177 -24.67 -11.99 1.28
CA ASN A 177 -25.10 -11.97 2.69
C ASN A 177 -24.24 -12.94 3.52
N PHE A 178 -23.86 -12.52 4.72
CA PHE A 178 -23.04 -13.28 5.66
C PHE A 178 -23.78 -13.48 7.00
N PRO A 179 -24.85 -14.31 7.02
CA PRO A 179 -25.56 -14.60 8.25
C PRO A 179 -24.65 -15.35 9.24
N GLY A 180 -24.73 -14.99 10.52
CA GLY A 180 -23.97 -15.64 11.59
C GLY A 180 -22.56 -15.09 11.85
N TYR A 181 -22.17 -14.00 11.18
CA TYR A 181 -20.91 -13.31 11.44
C TYR A 181 -21.08 -12.26 12.54
N THR A 182 -20.09 -12.14 13.42
CA THR A 182 -20.09 -11.17 14.52
C THR A 182 -19.00 -10.13 14.35
N LEU A 183 -19.18 -8.95 14.94
CA LEU A 183 -18.16 -7.90 14.89
C LEU A 183 -16.88 -8.40 15.58
N ALA A 184 -15.75 -8.31 14.90
CA ALA A 184 -14.46 -8.72 15.41
C ALA A 184 -14.04 -7.84 16.59
N THR A 185 -13.55 -8.48 17.65
CA THR A 185 -13.07 -7.77 18.84
C THR A 185 -11.82 -6.95 18.51
N ILE A 186 -11.84 -5.66 18.83
CA ILE A 186 -10.67 -4.78 18.69
C ILE A 186 -9.62 -5.19 19.73
N LEU A 187 -8.44 -5.62 19.28
CA LEU A 187 -7.29 -5.83 20.15
C LEU A 187 -6.55 -4.50 20.35
N THR A 188 -6.57 -3.97 21.57
CA THR A 188 -5.86 -2.75 21.92
C THR A 188 -4.36 -3.03 21.97
N TYR A 189 -3.64 -2.68 20.89
CA TYR A 189 -2.18 -2.80 20.84
C TYR A 189 -1.52 -1.44 21.13
N ASN A 190 -0.55 -1.43 22.04
CA ASN A 190 0.18 -0.21 22.41
C ASN A 190 1.32 0.04 21.40
N PHE A 191 1.00 0.76 20.31
CA PHE A 191 1.97 1.11 19.26
C PHE A 191 3.16 1.93 19.78
N SER A 192 2.96 2.75 20.82
CA SER A 192 4.05 3.51 21.44
C SER A 192 5.16 2.63 22.01
N LYS A 193 4.85 1.43 22.52
CA LYS A 193 5.89 0.49 23.01
C LYS A 193 6.69 -0.14 21.87
N ALA A 194 6.05 -0.47 20.74
CA ALA A 194 6.73 -1.05 19.58
C ALA A 194 7.63 -0.02 18.89
N ALA A 195 7.13 1.20 18.67
CA ALA A 195 7.89 2.30 18.10
C ALA A 195 9.09 2.71 18.97
N GLN A 196 8.95 2.67 20.30
CA GLN A 196 10.08 2.93 21.23
C GLN A 196 11.20 1.89 21.10
N GLY A 197 10.87 0.62 20.84
CA GLY A 197 11.89 -0.42 20.63
C GLY A 197 12.71 -0.17 19.37
N GLU A 198 12.05 0.22 18.29
CA GLU A 198 12.67 0.50 17.00
C GLU A 198 13.48 1.81 17.01
N GLN A 199 12.96 2.84 17.68
CA GLN A 199 13.66 4.12 17.87
C GLN A 199 14.92 3.95 18.75
N ARG A 200 14.84 3.16 19.82
CA ARG A 200 16.03 2.81 20.63
C ARG A 200 17.10 2.07 19.83
N PHE A 201 16.71 1.17 18.94
CA PHE A 201 17.65 0.47 18.07
C PHE A 201 18.35 1.45 17.11
N HIS A 202 17.58 2.38 16.52
CA HIS A 202 18.13 3.44 15.68
C HIS A 202 19.11 4.36 16.43
N ASP A 203 18.79 4.77 17.66
CA ASP A 203 19.64 5.63 18.48
C ASP A 203 20.96 4.92 18.87
N ILE A 204 20.90 3.62 19.19
CA ILE A 204 22.09 2.81 19.47
C ILE A 204 22.98 2.72 18.23
N LEU A 205 22.39 2.48 17.05
CA LEU A 205 23.14 2.39 15.80
C LEU A 205 23.80 3.73 15.43
N LEU A 206 23.10 4.85 15.66
CA LEU A 206 23.62 6.21 15.46
C LEU A 206 24.77 6.52 16.42
N GLY A 207 24.66 6.07 17.68
CA GLY A 207 25.72 6.14 18.67
C GLY A 207 26.98 5.37 18.25
N ILE A 208 26.83 4.12 17.80
CA ILE A 208 27.96 3.29 17.35
C ILE A 208 28.64 3.89 16.12
N THR A 209 27.85 4.34 15.13
CA THR A 209 28.39 4.93 13.89
C THR A 209 29.09 6.26 14.14
N SER A 210 28.53 7.14 14.97
CA SER A 210 29.18 8.41 15.34
C SER A 210 30.49 8.21 16.11
N LEU A 211 30.53 7.23 17.03
CA LEU A 211 31.72 6.91 17.81
C LEU A 211 32.81 6.29 16.92
N GLY A 212 32.43 5.39 16.01
CA GLY A 212 33.33 4.84 14.99
C GLY A 212 33.92 5.92 14.08
N LEU A 213 33.09 6.85 13.59
CA LEU A 213 33.54 7.97 12.74
C LEU A 213 34.52 8.89 13.50
N SER A 214 34.24 9.16 14.77
CA SER A 214 35.08 10.00 15.63
C SER A 214 36.46 9.37 15.84
N ILE A 215 36.53 8.05 16.03
CA ILE A 215 37.79 7.30 16.15
C ILE A 215 38.58 7.35 14.83
N ILE A 216 37.92 7.18 13.68
CA ILE A 216 38.57 7.29 12.37
C ILE A 216 39.17 8.70 12.17
N ILE A 217 38.42 9.74 12.50
CA ILE A 217 38.90 11.13 12.42
C ILE A 217 40.12 11.34 13.34
N LEU A 218 40.07 10.84 14.58
CA LEU A 218 41.19 10.89 15.52
C LEU A 218 42.44 10.19 14.98
N ILE A 219 42.29 9.00 14.40
CA ILE A 219 43.40 8.25 13.79
C ILE A 219 43.99 9.01 12.59
N LEU A 220 43.15 9.66 11.78
CA LEU A 220 43.59 10.45 10.63
C LEU A 220 44.32 11.74 11.06
N LEU A 221 43.85 12.41 12.12
CA LEU A 221 44.48 13.62 12.66
C LEU A 221 45.78 13.32 13.41
N LEU A 222 45.82 12.21 14.14
CA LEU A 222 47.01 11.74 14.86
C LEU A 222 47.94 10.89 13.98
N ARG A 223 47.62 10.77 12.67
CA ARG A 223 48.45 10.00 11.74
C ARG A 223 49.86 10.59 11.75
N PRO A 224 50.88 9.85 12.21
CA PRO A 224 52.24 10.36 12.19
C PRO A 224 52.61 10.65 10.74
N LYS A 225 53.16 11.85 10.48
CA LYS A 225 53.83 12.15 9.21
C LYS A 225 54.99 11.16 9.08
N MET A 226 54.77 10.01 8.46
CA MET A 226 55.86 9.18 8.00
C MET A 226 56.61 10.01 6.97
N ARG A 227 57.79 10.52 7.37
CA ARG A 227 58.76 11.09 6.45
C ARG A 227 59.08 9.98 5.44
N MET A 228 58.61 10.13 4.21
CA MET A 228 59.22 9.43 3.08
C MET A 228 60.65 9.95 2.98
N ASN A 229 61.59 9.11 3.38
CA ASN A 229 63.02 9.38 3.23
C ASN A 229 63.37 9.02 1.79
N ASP A 230 62.96 9.87 0.85
CA ASP A 230 63.46 9.81 -0.52
C ASP A 230 64.74 10.64 -0.61
N ASN A 231 65.81 9.92 -0.97
CA ASN A 231 67.14 10.38 -1.28
C ASN A 231 67.18 11.74 -1.98
N GLU A 232 68.09 12.64 -1.58
CA GLU A 232 68.88 13.40 -2.55
C GLU A 232 70.15 14.04 -1.97
N LYS A 233 71.27 13.74 -2.67
CA LYS A 233 72.48 14.56 -2.93
C LYS A 233 73.42 14.88 -1.76
N LYS A 234 74.62 14.26 -1.74
CA LYS A 234 75.88 14.71 -2.38
C LYS A 234 76.31 16.12 -1.95
N THR A 235 77.40 16.20 -1.19
CA THR A 235 78.61 16.97 -1.58
C THR A 235 79.80 16.58 -0.69
N LEU A 236 80.99 16.75 -1.28
CA LEU A 236 82.33 16.39 -0.84
C LEU A 236 82.69 16.80 0.59
#